data_AF-A0A925RCA9-F1
#
_entry.id   AF-A0A925RCA9-F1
#
_cell.length_a   1.000
_cell.length_b   1.000
_cell.length_c   1.000
_cell.angle_alpha   90.00
_cell.angle_beta   90.00
_cell.angle_gamma   90.00
#
_symmetry.space_group_name_H-M   'P 1'
#
loop_
_entity.id
_entity.type
_entity.pdbx_description
1 polymer ?
#
loop_
_entity_poly.entity_id
_entity_poly.type
_entity_poly.pdbx_seq_one_letter_code
_entity_poly.pdbx_strand_id
1 'polypeptide(L)'
;MIEILAGDGLLAIRPVLLTVIGLETAIAVFLLFGDAFWSWVVTVCTFVVFSGASAYAIVTGQDCNCISAAIGPKLMLPFDLSVLALVWAVRPGTSIRWNNRLLFEISGSLVAGLLVAGAASFYDPAANSDPLEFLLADMLVEKRWPLNARLHPELAALAKGNWMILVVRRDCEHCRELLARYFADPQSHRENERTAVFIAGDTTWPFKLDEIAIEPATQTSITWPIAEPFVASPAIFLLTNGKVIKARDGSDADEFLKELMPETP
;
A
#
# COMPACT_ATOMS: atom_id res chain seq x y z
N MET A 1 4.93 5.37 0.81
CA MET A 1 4.83 4.98 -0.61
C MET A 1 3.85 3.82 -0.78
N ILE A 2 4.01 2.72 -0.05
CA ILE A 2 3.09 1.56 -0.11
C ILE A 2 1.65 1.97 0.21
N GLU A 3 1.44 2.72 1.29
CA GLU A 3 0.12 3.25 1.68
C GLU A 3 -0.53 4.15 0.59
N ILE A 4 0.29 4.89 -0.18
CA ILE A 4 -0.19 5.75 -1.27
C ILE A 4 -0.56 4.94 -2.51
N LEU A 5 0.19 3.87 -2.80
CA LEU A 5 -0.09 2.95 -3.91
C LEU A 5 -1.27 2.02 -3.63
N ALA A 6 -1.56 1.75 -2.36
CA ALA A 6 -2.67 0.89 -1.94
C ALA A 6 -4.01 1.62 -1.85
N GLY A 7 -4.02 2.95 -1.79
CA GLY A 7 -5.26 3.73 -1.82
C GLY A 7 -5.74 3.99 -3.25
N ASP A 8 -7.05 4.16 -3.45
CA ASP A 8 -7.67 4.51 -4.74
C ASP A 8 -7.45 5.98 -5.17
N GLY A 9 -6.40 6.62 -4.66
CA GLY A 9 -6.11 8.03 -4.89
C GLY A 9 -5.50 8.31 -6.27
N LEU A 10 -5.41 9.59 -6.63
CA LEU A 10 -4.75 10.05 -7.88
C LEU A 10 -3.28 9.61 -8.01
N LEU A 11 -2.63 9.30 -6.88
CA LEU A 11 -1.24 8.85 -6.80
C LEU A 11 -1.09 7.31 -6.73
N ALA A 12 -2.18 6.55 -6.83
CA ALA A 12 -2.15 5.08 -6.84
C ALA A 12 -1.35 4.51 -8.03
N ILE A 13 -1.30 5.27 -9.13
CA ILE A 13 -0.61 4.88 -10.35
C ILE A 13 0.89 5.15 -10.19
N ARG A 14 1.70 4.08 -10.13
CA ARG A 14 3.16 4.17 -9.91
C ARG A 14 3.89 5.17 -10.83
N PRO A 15 3.67 5.23 -12.15
CA PRO A 15 4.24 6.27 -13.01
C PRO A 15 3.91 7.71 -12.57
N VAL A 16 2.67 7.95 -12.12
CA VAL A 16 2.23 9.26 -11.63
C VAL A 16 2.96 9.60 -10.34
N LEU A 17 3.01 8.66 -9.39
CA LEU A 17 3.73 8.84 -8.13
C LEU A 17 5.22 9.14 -8.33
N LEU A 18 5.91 8.40 -9.21
CA LEU A 18 7.31 8.65 -9.53
C LEU A 18 7.52 10.03 -10.19
N THR A 19 6.58 10.45 -11.03
CA THR A 19 6.60 11.79 -11.65
C THR A 19 6.47 12.88 -10.59
N VAL A 20 5.56 12.71 -9.62
CA VAL A 20 5.38 13.64 -8.51
C VAL A 20 6.62 13.71 -7.62
N ILE A 21 7.18 12.56 -7.22
CA ILE A 21 8.41 12.51 -6.42
C ILE A 21 9.57 13.23 -7.14
N GLY A 22 9.71 12.99 -8.45
CA GLY A 22 10.73 13.65 -9.26
C GLY A 22 10.52 15.16 -9.35
N LEU A 23 9.28 15.60 -9.58
CA LEU A 23 8.92 17.01 -9.66
C LEU A 23 9.13 17.73 -8.32
N GLU A 24 8.68 17.15 -7.21
CA GLU A 24 8.88 17.71 -5.87
C GLU A 24 10.36 17.83 -5.52
N THR A 25 11.15 16.80 -5.85
CA THR A 25 12.60 16.83 -5.66
C THR A 25 13.24 17.95 -6.50
N ALA A 26 12.85 18.07 -7.77
CA ALA A 26 13.34 19.14 -8.63
C ALA A 26 12.98 20.52 -8.05
N ILE A 27 11.74 20.73 -7.62
CA ILE A 27 11.31 21.97 -6.97
C ILE A 27 12.13 22.23 -5.71
N ALA A 28 12.30 21.25 -4.83
CA ALA A 28 13.07 21.40 -3.60
C ALA A 28 14.53 21.80 -3.87
N VAL A 29 15.19 21.13 -4.82
CA VAL A 29 16.55 21.49 -5.24
C VAL A 29 16.58 22.89 -5.85
N PHE A 30 15.60 23.24 -6.68
CA PHE A 30 15.49 24.58 -7.26
C PHE A 30 15.33 25.65 -6.18
N LEU A 31 14.48 25.43 -5.17
CA LEU A 31 14.27 26.39 -4.09
C LEU A 31 15.52 26.61 -3.21
N LEU A 32 16.40 25.60 -3.09
CA LEU A 32 17.65 25.70 -2.33
C LEU A 32 18.72 26.54 -3.03
N PHE A 33 18.78 26.49 -4.37
CA PHE A 33 19.87 27.10 -5.15
C PHE A 33 19.44 28.29 -6.01
N GLY A 34 18.14 28.42 -6.27
CA GLY A 34 17.55 29.40 -7.17
C GLY A 34 17.56 30.83 -6.62
N ASP A 35 17.56 31.80 -7.53
CA ASP A 35 17.36 33.20 -7.19
C ASP A 35 16.02 33.42 -6.47
N ALA A 36 16.00 34.33 -5.49
CA ALA A 36 14.83 34.60 -4.65
C ALA A 36 13.55 34.88 -5.47
N PHE A 37 13.65 35.60 -6.60
CA PHE A 37 12.49 35.89 -7.44
C PHE A 37 11.94 34.62 -8.09
N TRP A 38 12.80 33.79 -8.68
CA TRP A 38 12.37 32.57 -9.35
C TRP A 38 11.91 31.50 -8.37
N SER A 39 12.56 31.38 -7.21
CA SER A 39 12.11 30.53 -6.12
C SER A 39 10.72 30.94 -5.62
N TRP A 40 10.45 32.24 -5.52
CA TRP A 40 9.11 32.75 -5.22
C TRP A 40 8.09 32.34 -6.30
N VAL A 41 8.40 32.54 -7.58
CA VAL A 41 7.52 32.15 -8.70
C VAL A 41 7.22 30.65 -8.67
N VAL A 42 8.25 29.80 -8.54
CA VAL A 42 8.10 28.34 -8.50
C VAL A 42 7.25 27.92 -7.29
N THR A 43 7.46 28.54 -6.12
CA THR A 43 6.65 28.27 -4.93
C THR A 43 5.19 28.62 -5.18
N VAL A 44 4.89 29.81 -5.70
CA VAL A 44 3.50 30.23 -6.02
C VAL A 44 2.87 29.27 -7.02
N CYS A 45 3.54 28.96 -8.13
CA CYS A 45 3.01 28.04 -9.13
C CYS A 45 2.72 26.65 -8.55
N THR A 46 3.63 26.12 -7.72
CA THR A 46 3.48 24.80 -7.08
C THR A 46 2.27 24.76 -6.17
N PHE A 47 2.15 25.74 -5.26
CA PHE A 47 1.02 25.76 -4.31
C PHE A 47 -0.32 26.11 -4.97
N VAL A 48 -0.33 26.81 -6.12
CA VAL A 48 -1.54 26.97 -6.93
C VAL A 48 -1.99 25.64 -7.51
N VAL A 49 -1.05 24.82 -8.03
CA VAL A 49 -1.37 23.47 -8.52
C VAL A 49 -1.87 22.58 -7.39
N PHE A 50 -1.23 22.61 -6.21
CA PHE A 50 -1.67 21.83 -5.04
C PHE A 50 -3.05 22.26 -4.54
N SER A 51 -3.31 23.57 -4.46
CA SER A 51 -4.64 24.10 -4.12
C SER A 51 -5.70 23.64 -5.13
N GLY A 52 -5.36 23.66 -6.42
CA GLY A 52 -6.23 23.19 -7.49
C GLY A 52 -6.54 21.69 -7.40
N ALA A 53 -5.52 20.86 -7.13
CA ALA A 53 -5.67 19.42 -6.95
C ALA A 53 -6.52 19.10 -5.70
N SER A 54 -6.28 19.79 -4.59
CA SER A 54 -7.06 19.66 -3.35
C SER A 54 -8.53 20.08 -3.56
N ALA A 55 -8.77 21.18 -4.27
CA ALA A 55 -10.13 21.62 -4.60
C ALA A 55 -10.84 20.63 -5.53
N TYR A 56 -10.14 20.10 -6.54
CA TYR A 56 -10.66 19.07 -7.43
C TYR A 56 -11.07 17.81 -6.65
N ALA A 57 -10.20 17.31 -5.77
CA ALA A 57 -10.46 16.16 -4.91
C ALA A 57 -11.70 16.36 -4.01
N ILE A 58 -11.87 17.57 -3.44
CA ILE A 58 -13.08 17.92 -2.66
C ILE A 58 -14.35 17.85 -3.53
N VAL A 59 -14.28 18.35 -4.77
CA VAL A 59 -15.44 18.38 -5.68
C VAL A 59 -15.82 16.98 -6.17
N THR A 60 -14.84 16.11 -6.45
CA THR A 60 -15.08 14.76 -6.94
C THR A 60 -15.32 13.74 -5.83
N GLY A 61 -15.10 14.12 -4.56
CA GLY A 61 -15.18 13.19 -3.43
C GLY A 61 -14.06 12.15 -3.43
N GLN A 62 -12.96 12.43 -4.12
CA GLN A 62 -11.77 11.57 -4.15
C GLN A 62 -10.78 11.97 -3.05
N ASP A 63 -10.02 11.01 -2.56
CA ASP A 63 -8.89 11.29 -1.67
C ASP A 63 -7.67 11.73 -2.49
N CYS A 64 -7.02 12.82 -2.05
CA CYS A 64 -5.77 13.27 -2.69
C CYS A 64 -4.58 12.38 -2.31
N ASN A 65 -4.52 11.94 -1.04
CA ASN A 65 -3.33 11.35 -0.41
C ASN A 65 -2.06 12.20 -0.65
N CYS A 66 -2.21 13.53 -0.69
CA CYS A 66 -1.15 14.50 -1.00
C CYS A 66 0.05 14.40 -0.04
N ILE A 67 -0.18 14.16 1.26
CA ILE A 67 0.87 14.06 2.31
C ILE A 67 0.76 12.72 3.04
N SER A 68 -0.46 12.35 3.47
CA SER A 68 -0.77 11.09 4.11
C SER A 68 -2.28 10.81 4.02
N ALA A 69 -2.68 9.56 4.24
CA ALA A 69 -4.11 9.21 4.34
C ALA A 69 -4.83 9.93 5.49
N ALA A 70 -4.09 10.37 6.52
CA ALA A 70 -4.64 11.10 7.67
C ALA A 70 -5.01 12.56 7.35
N ILE A 71 -4.42 13.16 6.30
CA ILE A 71 -4.67 14.55 5.93
C ILE A 71 -5.52 14.59 4.66
N GLY A 72 -6.84 14.61 4.86
CA GLY A 72 -7.80 14.74 3.77
C GLY A 72 -7.72 16.09 3.03
N PRO A 73 -8.29 16.18 1.81
CA PRO A 73 -8.15 17.37 0.97
C PRO A 73 -8.80 18.63 1.57
N LYS A 74 -9.78 18.46 2.46
CA LYS A 74 -10.42 19.56 3.23
C LYS A 74 -9.46 20.29 4.17
N LEU A 75 -8.45 19.60 4.70
CA LEU A 75 -7.40 20.20 5.55
C LEU A 75 -6.24 20.72 4.71
N MET A 76 -5.95 20.07 3.57
CA MET A 76 -4.85 20.47 2.70
C MET A 76 -5.12 21.80 1.99
N LEU A 77 -6.34 22.01 1.48
CA LEU A 77 -6.70 23.25 0.79
C LEU A 77 -6.45 24.53 1.62
N PRO A 78 -6.95 24.66 2.87
CA PRO A 78 -6.67 25.86 3.67
C PRO A 78 -5.19 26.01 4.04
N PHE A 79 -4.45 24.90 4.17
CA PHE A 79 -3.01 24.94 4.37
C PHE A 79 -2.30 25.55 3.14
N ASP A 80 -2.60 25.05 1.94
CA ASP A 80 -2.01 25.55 0.69
C ASP A 80 -2.34 27.04 0.47
N LEU A 81 -3.59 27.44 0.72
CA LEU A 81 -4.02 28.84 0.63
C LEU A 81 -3.31 29.74 1.65
N SER A 82 -3.04 29.23 2.85
CA SER A 82 -2.29 29.96 3.88
C SER A 82 -0.84 30.16 3.46
N VAL A 83 -0.20 29.13 2.90
CA VAL A 83 1.16 29.25 2.35
C VAL A 83 1.19 30.24 1.19
N LEU A 84 0.22 30.19 0.27
CA LEU A 84 0.12 31.16 -0.84
C LEU A 84 0.00 32.60 -0.32
N ALA A 85 -0.84 32.83 0.69
CA ALA A 85 -1.00 34.16 1.28
C ALA A 85 0.32 34.66 1.92
N LEU A 86 1.03 33.79 2.63
CA LEU A 86 2.33 34.11 3.23
C LEU A 86 3.39 34.42 2.16
N VAL A 87 3.50 33.56 1.15
CA VAL A 87 4.44 33.73 0.04
C VAL A 87 4.14 35.01 -0.73
N TRP A 88 2.87 35.34 -0.93
CA TRP A 88 2.46 36.60 -1.57
C TRP A 88 2.89 37.83 -0.76
N ALA A 89 2.81 37.78 0.57
CA ALA A 89 3.21 38.88 1.44
C ALA A 89 4.74 39.15 1.41
N VAL A 90 5.56 38.13 1.16
CA VAL A 90 7.03 38.23 1.09
C VAL A 90 7.55 38.34 -0.35
N ARG A 91 6.74 38.87 -1.27
CA ARG A 91 7.12 39.01 -2.68
C ARG A 91 8.42 39.81 -2.84
N PRO A 92 9.46 39.25 -3.48
CA PRO A 92 10.70 39.98 -3.73
C PRO A 92 10.46 41.13 -4.72
N GLY A 93 11.02 42.31 -4.42
CA GLY A 93 10.86 43.53 -5.23
C GLY A 93 11.78 43.61 -6.46
N THR A 94 12.52 42.54 -6.79
CA THR A 94 13.48 42.53 -7.89
C THR A 94 12.78 42.36 -9.24
N SER A 95 13.39 42.93 -10.29
CA SER A 95 12.92 42.79 -11.66
C SER A 95 13.35 41.46 -12.28
N ILE A 96 12.58 40.99 -13.25
CA ILE A 96 12.84 39.76 -14.00
C ILE A 96 14.20 39.90 -14.71
N ARG A 97 15.17 39.07 -14.33
CA ARG A 97 16.45 38.93 -15.04
C ARG A 97 16.61 37.50 -15.50
N TRP A 98 16.43 37.28 -16.81
CA TRP A 98 16.81 36.03 -17.46
C TRP A 98 18.33 36.02 -17.60
N ASN A 99 18.99 35.02 -17.00
CA ASN A 99 20.43 34.82 -17.13
C ASN A 99 20.75 33.33 -17.36
N ASN A 100 21.96 33.04 -17.82
CA ASN A 100 22.40 31.66 -18.04
C ASN A 100 22.45 30.84 -16.74
N ARG A 101 22.57 31.52 -15.59
CA ARG A 101 22.55 30.88 -14.28
C ARG A 101 21.19 30.25 -13.98
N LEU A 102 20.07 30.91 -14.32
CA LEU A 102 18.73 30.35 -14.17
C LEU A 102 18.56 29.07 -14.98
N LEU A 103 19.03 29.05 -16.23
CA LEU A 103 18.97 27.84 -17.06
C LEU A 103 19.77 26.68 -16.45
N PHE A 104 20.92 26.98 -15.85
CA PHE A 104 21.73 25.99 -15.13
C PHE A 104 21.01 25.47 -13.88
N GLU A 105 20.37 26.35 -13.10
CA GLU A 105 19.58 25.98 -11.91
C GLU A 105 18.36 25.11 -12.26
N ILE A 106 17.62 25.47 -13.32
CA ILE A 106 16.51 24.65 -13.84
C ILE A 106 17.01 23.30 -14.33
N SER A 107 18.11 23.27 -15.09
CA SER A 107 18.64 22.01 -15.62
C SER A 107 19.15 21.10 -14.50
N GLY A 108 19.87 21.66 -13.53
CA GLY A 108 20.41 20.91 -12.38
C GLY A 108 19.31 20.33 -11.50
N SER A 109 18.25 21.10 -11.23
CA SER A 109 17.09 20.62 -10.47
C SER A 109 16.32 19.52 -11.19
N LEU A 110 16.09 19.64 -12.50
CA LEU A 110 15.45 18.58 -13.29
C LEU A 110 16.26 17.29 -13.30
N VAL A 111 17.59 17.38 -13.45
CA VAL A 111 18.48 16.20 -13.37
C VAL A 111 18.40 15.55 -11.99
N ALA A 112 18.42 16.34 -10.91
CA ALA A 112 18.27 15.81 -9.56
C ALA A 112 16.92 15.10 -9.36
N GLY A 113 15.83 15.70 -9.84
CA GLY A 113 14.50 15.09 -9.82
C GLY A 113 14.42 13.77 -10.58
N LEU A 114 15.00 13.72 -11.79
CA LEU A 114 15.07 12.49 -12.59
C LEU A 114 15.91 11.40 -11.91
N LEU A 115 17.04 11.76 -11.30
CA LEU A 115 17.88 10.81 -10.57
C LEU A 115 17.15 10.22 -9.36
N VAL A 116 16.44 11.04 -8.58
CA VAL A 116 15.67 10.57 -7.42
C VAL A 116 14.45 9.75 -7.85
N ALA A 117 13.71 10.15 -8.88
CA ALA A 117 12.63 9.35 -9.45
C ALA A 117 13.16 8.01 -10.00
N GLY A 118 14.31 8.03 -10.67
CA GLY A 118 15.01 6.81 -11.12
C GLY A 118 15.40 5.91 -9.96
N ALA A 119 16.06 6.45 -8.93
CA ALA A 119 16.41 5.71 -7.72
C ALA A 119 15.17 5.14 -7.02
N ALA A 120 14.08 5.90 -6.91
CA ALA A 120 12.80 5.46 -6.36
C ALA A 120 12.12 4.38 -7.21
N SER A 121 12.38 4.33 -8.52
CA SER A 121 11.88 3.26 -9.39
C SER A 121 12.57 1.92 -9.12
N PHE A 122 13.86 1.95 -8.75
CA PHE A 122 14.64 0.76 -8.37
C PHE A 122 14.49 0.41 -6.88
N TYR A 123 14.17 1.40 -6.04
CA TYR A 123 13.85 1.19 -4.65
C TYR A 123 12.38 0.78 -4.53
N ASP A 124 12.12 -0.53 -4.53
CA ASP A 124 10.81 -1.03 -4.14
C ASP A 124 10.76 -1.08 -2.60
N PRO A 125 10.12 -0.11 -1.92
CA PRO A 125 9.98 -0.16 -0.48
C PRO A 125 9.25 -1.43 -0.06
N ALA A 126 8.43 -2.04 -0.92
CA ALA A 126 7.77 -3.30 -0.60
C ALA A 126 8.68 -4.53 -0.70
N ALA A 127 9.85 -4.41 -1.34
CA ALA A 127 10.88 -5.44 -1.31
C ALA A 127 11.74 -5.37 -0.04
N ASN A 128 11.78 -4.22 0.64
CA ASN A 128 12.61 -3.96 1.82
C ASN A 128 11.81 -3.73 3.13
N SER A 129 10.52 -3.38 3.05
CA SER A 129 9.62 -3.39 4.20
C SER A 129 9.41 -4.84 4.59
N ASP A 130 9.57 -5.17 5.87
CA ASP A 130 9.34 -6.51 6.36
C ASP A 130 7.90 -6.91 6.00
N PRO A 131 7.67 -7.86 5.07
CA PRO A 131 6.32 -8.19 4.60
C PRO A 131 5.46 -8.82 5.72
N LEU A 132 6.03 -8.99 6.91
CA LEU A 132 5.36 -9.41 8.13
C LEU A 132 4.71 -8.25 8.92
N GLU A 133 4.92 -6.98 8.56
CA GLU A 133 4.23 -5.88 9.26
C GLU A 133 2.76 -5.76 8.81
N PHE A 134 2.49 -6.03 7.53
CA PHE A 134 1.16 -5.93 6.94
C PHE A 134 0.87 -7.09 5.98
N LEU A 135 -0.14 -7.90 6.32
CA LEU A 135 -0.67 -8.97 5.46
C LEU A 135 -1.98 -8.51 4.80
N LEU A 136 -1.93 -7.41 4.05
CA LEU A 136 -3.07 -6.95 3.24
C LEU A 136 -3.11 -7.69 1.91
N ALA A 137 -4.31 -8.10 1.48
CA ALA A 137 -4.51 -8.90 0.27
C ALA A 137 -3.84 -8.28 -0.96
N ASP A 138 -4.20 -7.05 -1.30
CA ASP A 138 -3.75 -6.38 -2.51
C ASP A 138 -2.24 -6.11 -2.52
N MET A 139 -1.65 -5.95 -1.35
CA MET A 139 -0.22 -5.71 -1.23
C MET A 139 0.63 -6.96 -1.45
N LEU A 140 0.05 -8.15 -1.27
CA LEU A 140 0.77 -9.42 -1.41
C LEU A 140 0.62 -10.03 -2.80
N VAL A 141 -0.30 -9.56 -3.64
CA VAL A 141 -0.46 -10.05 -5.03
C VAL A 141 0.86 -9.91 -5.80
N GLU A 142 1.22 -10.98 -6.51
CA GLU A 142 2.49 -11.17 -7.21
C GLU A 142 3.75 -11.22 -6.34
N LYS A 143 3.63 -11.22 -5.01
CA LYS A 143 4.77 -11.37 -4.09
C LYS A 143 4.89 -12.79 -3.57
N ARG A 144 6.05 -13.09 -2.96
CA ARG A 144 6.22 -14.35 -2.23
C ARG A 144 5.44 -14.31 -0.93
N TRP A 145 4.81 -15.41 -0.60
CA TRP A 145 4.10 -15.56 0.66
C TRP A 145 5.06 -15.39 1.86
N PRO A 146 4.76 -14.48 2.80
CA PRO A 146 5.71 -14.14 3.85
C PRO A 146 5.78 -15.19 4.97
N LEU A 147 4.71 -15.95 5.23
CA LEU A 147 4.74 -16.99 6.27
C LEU A 147 5.40 -18.27 5.75
N ASN A 148 6.67 -18.47 6.12
CA ASN A 148 7.51 -19.52 5.53
C ASN A 148 8.30 -20.29 6.60
N ALA A 149 9.18 -21.19 6.13
CA ALA A 149 10.01 -22.08 6.96
C ALA A 149 10.85 -21.39 8.04
N ARG A 150 11.11 -20.07 7.91
CA ARG A 150 11.81 -19.28 8.94
C ARG A 150 10.99 -19.11 10.21
N LEU A 151 9.66 -19.06 10.09
CA LEU A 151 8.73 -18.91 11.21
C LEU A 151 8.40 -20.27 11.84
N HIS A 152 8.15 -21.28 11.00
CA HIS A 152 7.92 -22.65 11.45
C HIS A 152 8.30 -23.65 10.34
N PRO A 153 9.01 -24.77 10.64
CA PRO A 153 9.51 -25.70 9.60
C PRO A 153 8.42 -26.26 8.67
N GLU A 154 7.23 -26.54 9.19
CA GLU A 154 6.11 -27.08 8.39
C GLU A 154 5.65 -26.14 7.26
N LEU A 155 5.84 -24.82 7.43
CA LEU A 155 5.49 -23.82 6.42
C LEU A 155 6.39 -23.88 5.18
N ALA A 156 7.45 -24.70 5.20
CA ALA A 156 8.22 -25.02 3.99
C ALA A 156 7.35 -25.62 2.87
N ALA A 157 6.25 -26.28 3.23
CA ALA A 157 5.32 -26.86 2.26
C ALA A 157 4.65 -25.80 1.35
N LEU A 158 4.45 -24.57 1.86
CA LEU A 158 3.80 -23.48 1.13
C LEU A 158 4.63 -22.96 -0.06
N ALA A 159 5.93 -23.28 -0.11
CA ALA A 159 6.81 -22.88 -1.20
C ALA A 159 6.55 -23.62 -2.53
N LYS A 160 5.74 -24.69 -2.53
CA LYS A 160 5.50 -25.55 -3.71
C LYS A 160 4.02 -25.91 -3.83
N GLY A 161 3.55 -26.04 -5.08
CA GLY A 161 2.16 -26.44 -5.37
C GLY A 161 1.19 -25.27 -5.29
N ASN A 162 -0.11 -25.59 -5.36
CA ASN A 162 -1.18 -24.61 -5.27
C ASN A 162 -1.81 -24.65 -3.87
N TRP A 163 -1.98 -23.48 -3.27
CA TRP A 163 -2.54 -23.36 -1.93
C TRP A 163 -3.62 -22.28 -1.89
N MET A 164 -4.70 -22.56 -1.17
CA MET A 164 -5.64 -21.56 -0.68
C MET A 164 -5.36 -21.33 0.81
N ILE A 165 -4.89 -20.13 1.14
CA ILE A 165 -4.59 -19.73 2.50
C ILE A 165 -5.70 -18.84 3.02
N LEU A 166 -6.24 -19.18 4.18
CA LEU A 166 -7.20 -18.37 4.92
C LEU A 166 -6.53 -17.79 6.15
N VAL A 167 -6.68 -16.50 6.38
CA VAL A 167 -6.30 -15.84 7.63
C VAL A 167 -7.58 -15.29 8.26
N VAL A 168 -7.91 -15.76 9.46
CA VAL A 168 -9.15 -15.44 10.17
C VAL A 168 -8.86 -15.10 11.63
N ARG A 169 -9.78 -14.40 12.31
CA ARG A 169 -9.69 -14.17 13.76
C ARG A 169 -10.81 -14.91 14.49
N ARG A 170 -10.57 -15.33 15.74
CA ARG A 170 -11.58 -16.07 16.54
C ARG A 170 -12.77 -15.22 16.96
N ASP A 171 -12.52 -13.95 17.22
CA ASP A 171 -13.50 -12.94 17.64
C ASP A 171 -14.28 -12.33 16.46
N CYS A 172 -13.91 -12.67 15.22
CA CYS A 172 -14.55 -12.18 14.00
C CYS A 172 -15.81 -13.00 13.68
N GLU A 173 -16.99 -12.41 13.88
CA GLU A 173 -18.28 -13.03 13.57
C GLU A 173 -18.39 -13.40 12.08
N HIS A 174 -18.00 -12.48 11.20
CA HIS A 174 -17.98 -12.69 9.76
C HIS A 174 -17.12 -13.89 9.35
N CYS A 175 -15.97 -14.08 10.01
CA CYS A 175 -15.08 -15.20 9.75
C CYS A 175 -15.73 -16.54 10.14
N ARG A 176 -16.49 -16.57 11.25
CA ARG A 176 -17.23 -17.78 11.66
C ARG A 176 -18.32 -18.13 10.66
N GLU A 177 -19.08 -17.14 10.18
CA GLU A 177 -20.13 -17.35 9.17
C GLU A 177 -19.57 -17.86 7.84
N LEU A 178 -18.49 -17.24 7.36
CA LEU A 178 -17.81 -17.63 6.12
C LEU A 178 -17.31 -19.08 6.20
N LEU A 179 -16.68 -19.47 7.31
CA LEU A 179 -16.22 -20.86 7.50
C LEU A 179 -17.37 -21.85 7.62
N ALA A 180 -18.44 -21.50 8.35
CA ALA A 180 -19.61 -22.37 8.46
C ALA A 180 -20.31 -22.57 7.10
N ARG A 181 -20.27 -21.58 6.21
CA ARG A 181 -20.88 -21.65 4.88
C ARG A 181 -20.03 -22.46 3.89
N TYR A 182 -18.74 -22.16 3.76
CA TYR A 182 -17.90 -22.72 2.69
C TYR A 182 -17.03 -23.91 3.14
N PHE A 183 -16.80 -24.05 4.45
CA PHE A 183 -15.90 -25.05 5.03
C PHE A 183 -16.56 -25.84 6.16
N ALA A 184 -17.86 -26.14 6.00
CA ALA A 184 -18.59 -27.02 6.91
C ALA A 184 -17.94 -28.41 7.01
N ASP A 185 -17.38 -28.90 5.90
CA ASP A 185 -16.38 -29.96 5.88
C ASP A 185 -14.97 -29.33 5.95
N PRO A 186 -14.22 -29.52 7.05
CA PRO A 186 -12.86 -28.97 7.20
C PRO A 186 -11.87 -29.44 6.13
N GLN A 187 -12.17 -30.55 5.45
CA GLN A 187 -11.34 -31.11 4.37
C GLN A 187 -11.78 -30.63 2.99
N SER A 188 -12.79 -29.77 2.89
CA SER A 188 -13.25 -29.20 1.62
C SER A 188 -12.15 -28.36 0.97
N HIS A 189 -11.76 -28.75 -0.24
CA HIS A 189 -10.79 -28.02 -1.06
C HIS A 189 -11.07 -28.24 -2.54
N ARG A 190 -10.55 -27.35 -3.39
CA ARG A 190 -10.61 -27.52 -4.85
C ARG A 190 -9.69 -28.64 -5.32
N GLU A 191 -9.96 -29.16 -6.52
CA GLU A 191 -9.08 -30.13 -7.15
C GLU A 191 -7.69 -29.52 -7.40
N ASN A 192 -6.62 -30.24 -7.08
CA ASN A 192 -5.22 -29.81 -7.22
C ASN A 192 -4.82 -28.58 -6.39
N GLU A 193 -5.58 -28.25 -5.35
CA GLU A 193 -5.29 -27.15 -4.42
C GLU A 193 -5.33 -27.67 -2.98
N ARG A 194 -4.34 -27.29 -2.18
CA ARG A 194 -4.27 -27.58 -0.74
C ARG A 194 -4.75 -26.37 0.04
N THR A 195 -5.17 -26.58 1.29
CA THR A 195 -5.64 -25.49 2.15
C THR A 195 -4.69 -25.22 3.29
N ALA A 196 -4.64 -23.99 3.76
CA ALA A 196 -4.04 -23.67 5.04
C ALA A 196 -4.88 -22.61 5.74
N VAL A 197 -5.04 -22.73 7.05
CA VAL A 197 -5.71 -21.71 7.87
C VAL A 197 -4.74 -21.18 8.90
N PHE A 198 -4.73 -19.86 9.07
CA PHE A 198 -4.02 -19.13 10.12
C PHE A 198 -5.04 -18.38 10.96
N ILE A 199 -4.97 -18.57 12.27
CA ILE A 199 -5.85 -17.91 13.21
C ILE A 199 -5.08 -16.71 13.80
N ALA A 200 -5.32 -15.52 13.26
CA ALA A 200 -4.70 -14.30 13.73
C ALA A 200 -5.13 -13.96 15.16
N GLY A 201 -4.17 -13.55 15.97
CA GLY A 201 -4.31 -13.13 17.36
C GLY A 201 -2.98 -12.62 17.94
N ASP A 202 -3.03 -12.03 19.14
CA ASP A 202 -2.01 -11.06 19.61
C ASP A 202 -0.54 -11.43 19.39
N THR A 203 -0.08 -12.59 19.84
CA THR A 203 1.35 -12.97 19.79
C THR A 203 1.61 -14.34 19.17
N THR A 204 0.58 -15.17 19.10
CA THR A 204 0.68 -16.53 18.59
C THR A 204 -0.44 -16.77 17.60
N TRP A 205 -0.07 -17.23 16.41
CA TRP A 205 -1.02 -17.55 15.35
C TRP A 205 -1.05 -19.07 15.20
N PRO A 206 -2.06 -19.76 15.77
CA PRO A 206 -2.34 -21.14 15.44
C PRO A 206 -2.51 -21.28 13.93
N PHE A 207 -1.97 -22.34 13.36
CA PHE A 207 -2.20 -22.64 11.95
C PHE A 207 -2.42 -24.13 11.74
N LYS A 208 -3.02 -24.47 10.60
CA LYS A 208 -3.17 -25.86 10.18
C LYS A 208 -3.10 -25.95 8.66
N LEU A 209 -2.45 -27.02 8.17
CA LEU A 209 -2.39 -27.35 6.75
C LEU A 209 -3.40 -28.45 6.45
N ASP A 210 -4.01 -28.40 5.28
CA ASP A 210 -4.98 -29.35 4.73
C ASP A 210 -6.28 -29.52 5.55
N GLU A 211 -6.52 -28.66 6.53
CA GLU A 211 -7.74 -28.66 7.33
C GLU A 211 -8.09 -27.23 7.74
N ILE A 212 -9.32 -26.81 7.44
CA ILE A 212 -9.83 -25.47 7.75
C ILE A 212 -10.79 -25.57 8.94
N ALA A 213 -10.32 -25.15 10.11
CA ALA A 213 -11.13 -25.04 11.33
C ALA A 213 -10.62 -23.90 12.23
N ILE A 214 -11.53 -23.17 12.90
CA ILE A 214 -11.16 -22.12 13.86
C ILE A 214 -10.54 -22.69 15.15
N GLU A 215 -10.96 -23.90 15.54
CA GLU A 215 -10.49 -24.61 16.73
C GLU A 215 -9.86 -25.94 16.32
N PRO A 216 -8.64 -25.93 15.78
CA PRO A 216 -7.98 -27.18 15.38
C PRO A 216 -7.64 -28.03 16.62
N ALA A 217 -7.88 -29.34 16.53
CA ALA A 217 -7.60 -30.30 17.61
C ALA A 217 -6.10 -30.41 17.98
N THR A 218 -5.21 -30.04 17.06
CA THR A 218 -3.75 -30.05 17.20
C THR A 218 -3.22 -28.64 16.95
N GLN A 219 -2.44 -28.11 17.89
CA GLN A 219 -2.07 -26.69 17.90
C GLN A 219 -0.60 -26.51 17.50
N THR A 220 -0.32 -26.44 16.19
CA THR A 220 0.91 -25.81 15.71
C THR A 220 0.67 -24.29 15.65
N SER A 221 1.68 -23.50 15.97
CA SER A 221 1.55 -22.04 16.00
C SER A 221 2.84 -21.34 15.59
N ILE A 222 2.69 -20.15 15.04
CA ILE A 222 3.77 -19.20 14.82
C ILE A 222 3.77 -18.23 15.98
N THR A 223 4.95 -17.85 16.48
CA THR A 223 5.10 -16.81 17.51
C THR A 223 5.74 -15.58 16.90
N TRP A 224 5.15 -14.41 17.17
CA TRP A 224 5.66 -13.13 16.69
C TRP A 224 6.65 -12.54 17.69
N PRO A 225 7.87 -12.15 17.26
CA PRO A 225 8.91 -11.71 18.18
C PRO A 225 8.73 -10.28 18.70
N ILE A 226 8.01 -9.41 17.97
CA ILE A 226 7.90 -7.98 18.28
C ILE A 226 6.43 -7.56 18.32
N ALA A 227 5.75 -7.61 17.17
CA ALA A 227 4.35 -7.25 17.00
C ALA A 227 3.71 -8.18 15.97
N GLU A 228 2.40 -8.42 16.10
CA GLU A 228 1.66 -9.16 15.08
C GLU A 228 1.55 -8.34 13.78
N PRO A 229 1.54 -9.02 12.61
CA PRO A 229 1.16 -8.39 11.37
C PRO A 229 -0.27 -7.86 11.46
N PHE A 230 -0.50 -6.66 10.91
CA PHE A 230 -1.87 -6.24 10.65
C PHE A 230 -2.46 -7.09 9.51
N VAL A 231 -3.67 -7.65 9.72
CA VAL A 231 -4.42 -8.38 8.70
C VAL A 231 -5.90 -8.00 8.78
N ALA A 232 -6.49 -7.63 7.64
CA ALA A 232 -7.93 -7.46 7.50
C ALA A 232 -8.58 -8.85 7.44
N SER A 233 -9.33 -9.24 8.47
CA SER A 233 -9.93 -10.58 8.54
C SER A 233 -11.42 -10.55 8.13
N PRO A 234 -11.90 -11.55 7.37
CA PRO A 234 -11.17 -12.68 6.80
C PRO A 234 -10.29 -12.24 5.62
N ALA A 235 -9.15 -12.90 5.41
CA ALA A 235 -8.32 -12.74 4.22
C ALA A 235 -8.07 -14.09 3.55
N ILE A 236 -8.09 -14.10 2.23
CA ILE A 236 -7.94 -15.30 1.41
C ILE A 236 -6.87 -15.04 0.36
N PHE A 237 -5.89 -15.94 0.29
CA PHE A 237 -4.77 -15.85 -0.63
C PHE A 237 -4.68 -17.14 -1.44
N LEU A 238 -4.62 -17.00 -2.77
CA LEU A 238 -4.28 -18.10 -3.66
C LEU A 238 -2.80 -18.03 -3.97
N LEU A 239 -2.09 -19.12 -3.73
CA LEU A 239 -0.67 -19.24 -3.99
C LEU A 239 -0.41 -20.27 -5.09
N THR A 240 0.60 -20.00 -5.90
CA THR A 240 1.22 -20.97 -6.81
C THR A 240 2.73 -20.93 -6.60
N ASN A 241 3.30 -22.05 -6.15
CA ASN A 241 4.74 -22.19 -5.87
C ASN A 241 5.28 -21.09 -4.95
N GLY A 242 4.56 -20.83 -3.84
CA GLY A 242 4.92 -19.83 -2.84
C GLY A 242 4.75 -18.38 -3.28
N LYS A 243 4.21 -18.11 -4.47
CA LYS A 243 3.87 -16.77 -4.95
C LYS A 243 2.36 -16.55 -4.86
N VAL A 244 1.90 -15.44 -4.29
CA VAL A 244 0.49 -15.07 -4.25
C VAL A 244 0.06 -14.63 -5.64
N ILE A 245 -0.94 -15.30 -6.21
CA ILE A 245 -1.48 -15.02 -7.55
C ILE A 245 -2.76 -14.18 -7.49
N LYS A 246 -3.55 -14.33 -6.43
CA LYS A 246 -4.76 -13.54 -6.14
C LYS A 246 -4.95 -13.47 -4.64
N ALA A 247 -5.54 -12.39 -4.15
CA ALA A 247 -5.93 -12.26 -2.76
C ALA A 247 -7.14 -11.34 -2.62
N ARG A 248 -7.96 -11.57 -1.59
CA ARG A 248 -9.08 -10.70 -1.17
C ARG A 248 -9.18 -10.72 0.35
N ASP A 249 -9.60 -9.61 0.94
CA ASP A 249 -9.84 -9.50 2.38
C ASP A 249 -11.15 -8.78 2.70
N GLY A 250 -11.55 -8.80 3.98
CA GLY A 250 -12.78 -8.18 4.44
C GLY A 250 -14.04 -8.79 3.79
N SER A 251 -14.94 -7.92 3.32
CA SER A 251 -16.20 -8.33 2.65
C SER A 251 -15.98 -8.97 1.28
N ASP A 252 -14.89 -8.61 0.60
CA ASP A 252 -14.62 -9.10 -0.75
C ASP A 252 -14.18 -10.57 -0.76
N ALA A 253 -13.81 -11.10 0.41
CA ALA A 253 -13.49 -12.50 0.61
C ALA A 253 -14.69 -13.42 0.33
N ASP A 254 -15.93 -12.98 0.62
CA ASP A 254 -17.14 -13.76 0.34
C ASP A 254 -17.42 -13.92 -1.15
N GLU A 255 -17.35 -12.82 -1.89
CA GLU A 255 -17.51 -12.83 -3.35
C GLU A 255 -16.43 -13.71 -3.98
N PHE A 256 -15.20 -13.61 -3.46
CA PHE A 256 -14.09 -14.42 -3.92
C PHE A 256 -14.31 -15.92 -3.69
N LEU A 257 -14.80 -16.33 -2.51
CA LEU A 257 -15.12 -17.75 -2.28
C LEU A 257 -16.28 -18.22 -3.13
N LYS A 258 -17.30 -17.39 -3.33
CA LYS A 258 -18.43 -17.72 -4.20
C LYS A 258 -17.99 -17.98 -5.64
N GLU A 259 -17.00 -17.24 -6.14
CA GLU A 259 -16.40 -17.47 -7.46
C GLU A 259 -15.58 -18.78 -7.51
N LEU A 260 -14.83 -19.08 -6.45
CA LEU A 260 -13.92 -20.23 -6.41
C LEU A 260 -14.63 -21.55 -6.11
N MET A 261 -15.65 -21.51 -5.28
CA MET A 261 -16.39 -22.65 -4.74
C MET A 261 -17.89 -22.39 -4.88
N PRO A 262 -18.43 -22.44 -6.12
CA PRO A 262 -19.85 -22.24 -6.33
C PRO A 262 -20.63 -23.27 -5.52
N GLU A 263 -21.63 -22.80 -4.77
CA GLU A 263 -22.51 -23.66 -3.98
C GLU A 263 -23.07 -24.76 -4.90
N THR A 264 -22.75 -26.02 -4.57
CA THR A 264 -23.39 -27.15 -5.22
C THR A 264 -24.89 -27.05 -4.94
N PRO A 265 -25.74 -26.99 -5.98
CA PRO A 265 -27.18 -26.77 -5.85
C PRO A 265 -27.91 -27.89 -5.10
#